data_AF-A0A9N9NSS3-F1
#
_entry.id   AF-A0A9N9NSS3-F1
#
_cell.length_a   1.000
_cell.length_b   1.000
_cell.length_c   1.000
_cell.angle_alpha   90.00
_cell.angle_beta   90.00
_cell.angle_gamma   90.00
#
_symmetry.space_group_name_H-M   'P 1'
#
loop_
_entity.id
_entity.type
_entity.pdbx_description
1 polymer ?
#
loop_
_entity_poly.entity_id
_entity_poly.type
_entity_poly.pdbx_seq_one_letter_code
_entity_poly.pdbx_strand_id
1 'polypeptide(L)'
;KNKDTSENAFNKALDNYLKNDANIIATSEHYTNILVKQLSLPLKFYEWVLINFGVDSQITVRCFEDILGVRASIDLQLQETPNIEIPIGMNKHKFHATCNIFKIYCNAKNFYKPSHLNIISQCTSTEILAPLFKHYLPALFNLQITFELPMQIIEIINSTDNHYQSTFSKLNAKINRDRYILEEWNQTLHNAYLNNINNSTNAFQNYLREFIELC
;
A
#
# COMPACT_ATOMS: atom_id res chain seq x y z
N LYS A 1 -5.27 -27.62 14.12
CA LYS A 1 -6.28 -26.88 13.33
C LYS A 1 -5.61 -26.37 12.06
N ASN A 2 -6.07 -26.77 10.88
CA ASN A 2 -5.46 -26.33 9.61
C ASN A 2 -5.68 -24.82 9.42
N LYS A 3 -4.58 -24.06 9.41
CA LYS A 3 -4.60 -22.60 9.23
C LYS A 3 -5.11 -22.23 7.84
N ASP A 4 -4.75 -23.02 6.82
CA ASP A 4 -5.16 -22.85 5.42
C ASP A 4 -6.68 -22.98 5.18
N THR A 5 -7.37 -23.85 5.91
CA THR A 5 -8.83 -23.99 5.76
C THR A 5 -9.58 -22.83 6.42
N SER A 6 -8.99 -22.23 7.46
CA SER A 6 -9.59 -21.10 8.19
C SER A 6 -9.43 -19.79 7.42
N GLU A 7 -8.27 -19.55 6.82
CA GLU A 7 -8.02 -18.37 5.99
C GLU A 7 -8.86 -18.37 4.70
N ASN A 8 -9.00 -19.52 4.05
CA ASN A 8 -9.85 -19.64 2.86
C ASN A 8 -11.33 -19.41 3.17
N ALA A 9 -11.83 -19.93 4.29
CA ALA A 9 -13.19 -19.66 4.73
C ALA A 9 -13.41 -18.17 5.04
N PHE A 10 -12.41 -17.55 5.68
CA PHE A 10 -12.45 -16.12 5.97
C PHE A 10 -12.46 -15.27 4.70
N ASN A 11 -11.58 -15.56 3.72
CA ASN A 11 -11.53 -14.83 2.45
C ASN A 11 -12.88 -14.91 1.70
N LYS A 12 -13.53 -16.09 1.69
CA LYS A 12 -14.87 -16.25 1.11
C LYS A 12 -15.93 -15.42 1.84
N ALA A 13 -15.88 -15.38 3.18
CA ALA A 13 -16.79 -14.57 3.97
C ALA A 13 -16.58 -13.06 3.70
N LEU A 14 -15.33 -12.62 3.62
CA LEU A 14 -14.97 -11.24 3.31
C LEU A 14 -15.43 -10.84 1.91
N ASP A 15 -15.22 -11.69 0.90
CA ASP A 15 -15.68 -11.44 -0.47
C ASP A 15 -17.21 -11.27 -0.52
N ASN A 16 -17.95 -12.08 0.24
CA ASN A 16 -19.41 -11.94 0.32
C ASN A 16 -19.82 -10.65 1.03
N TYR A 17 -19.13 -10.25 2.10
CA TYR A 17 -19.37 -8.99 2.80
C TYR A 17 -19.15 -7.79 1.87
N LEU A 18 -18.00 -7.74 1.19
CA LEU A 18 -17.65 -6.63 0.29
C LEU A 18 -18.58 -6.53 -0.93
N LYS A 19 -19.03 -7.68 -1.48
CA LYS A 19 -20.03 -7.68 -2.56
C LYS A 19 -21.39 -7.13 -2.12
N ASN A 20 -21.80 -7.44 -0.89
CA ASN A 20 -23.07 -6.94 -0.36
C ASN A 20 -22.99 -5.46 0.01
N ASP A 21 -21.86 -4.96 0.50
CA ASP A 21 -21.63 -3.53 0.75
C ASP A 21 -21.51 -2.72 -0.56
N ALA A 22 -20.87 -3.27 -1.60
CA ALA A 22 -20.79 -2.62 -2.91
C ALA A 22 -22.18 -2.41 -3.56
N ASN A 23 -23.12 -3.33 -3.32
CA ASN A 23 -24.52 -3.17 -3.74
C ASN A 23 -25.26 -2.05 -2.97
N ILE A 24 -24.75 -1.61 -1.82
CA ILE A 24 -25.30 -0.48 -1.05
C ILE A 24 -24.71 0.86 -1.54
N ILE A 25 -23.51 0.84 -2.14
CA ILE A 25 -22.81 2.05 -2.62
C ILE A 25 -23.16 2.38 -4.08
N ALA A 26 -23.75 1.45 -4.85
CA ALA A 26 -24.11 1.62 -6.26
C ALA A 26 -25.27 2.61 -6.54
N THR A 27 -25.80 3.32 -5.54
CA THR A 27 -26.90 4.30 -5.74
C THR A 27 -26.49 5.77 -5.74
N SER A 28 -25.21 6.11 -5.97
CA SER A 28 -24.81 7.51 -6.20
C SER A 28 -23.96 7.70 -7.45
N GLU A 29 -24.49 7.26 -8.59
CA GLU A 29 -24.04 7.72 -9.91
C GLU A 29 -24.47 9.18 -10.11
N HIS A 30 -23.76 10.14 -9.49
CA HIS A 30 -23.65 11.54 -9.91
C HIS A 30 -22.86 12.37 -8.88
N TYR A 31 -21.61 12.02 -8.61
CA TYR A 31 -20.69 12.97 -7.99
C TYR A 31 -19.31 12.88 -8.67
N THR A 32 -18.85 14.05 -9.09
CA THR A 32 -17.59 14.42 -9.74
C THR A 32 -16.37 13.54 -9.43
N ASN A 33 -15.45 13.44 -10.41
CA ASN A 33 -14.12 12.78 -10.44
C ASN A 33 -13.14 13.04 -9.26
N ILE A 34 -13.60 13.54 -8.12
CA ILE A 34 -12.80 14.12 -7.02
C ILE A 34 -13.06 13.36 -5.70
N LEU A 35 -13.49 12.10 -5.71
CA LEU A 35 -13.74 11.35 -4.47
C LEU A 35 -12.60 10.38 -4.16
N VAL A 36 -11.94 10.60 -3.02
CA VAL A 36 -10.94 9.69 -2.47
C VAL A 36 -11.59 8.36 -2.12
N LYS A 37 -10.96 7.26 -2.53
CA LYS A 37 -11.39 5.92 -2.15
C LYS A 37 -11.33 5.78 -0.64
N GLN A 38 -12.32 5.13 -0.05
CA GLN A 38 -12.28 4.80 1.37
C GLN A 38 -11.72 3.40 1.57
N LEU A 39 -11.12 3.16 2.74
CA LEU A 39 -10.79 1.80 3.16
C LEU A 39 -12.07 0.97 3.17
N SER A 40 -11.99 -0.23 2.62
CA SER A 40 -13.12 -1.15 2.51
C SER A 40 -13.63 -1.64 3.87
N LEU A 41 -12.80 -1.56 4.91
CA LEU A 41 -13.08 -2.02 6.27
C LEU A 41 -12.65 -0.98 7.32
N PRO A 42 -13.03 -1.13 8.60
CA PRO A 42 -12.53 -0.27 9.67
C PRO A 42 -11.02 -0.43 9.89
N LEU A 43 -10.30 0.64 10.25
CA LEU A 43 -8.84 0.63 10.45
C LEU A 43 -8.35 -0.51 11.36
N LYS A 44 -9.05 -0.72 12.49
CA LYS A 44 -8.74 -1.77 13.48
C LYS A 44 -8.75 -3.17 12.88
N PHE A 45 -9.49 -3.39 11.79
CA PHE A 45 -9.53 -4.67 11.11
C PHE A 45 -8.19 -4.98 10.42
N TYR A 46 -7.60 -4.02 9.70
CA TYR A 46 -6.30 -4.21 9.04
C TYR A 46 -5.21 -4.51 10.06
N GLU A 47 -5.18 -3.77 11.17
CA GLU A 47 -4.25 -4.02 12.28
C GLU A 47 -4.43 -5.43 12.85
N TRP A 48 -5.68 -5.83 13.12
CA TRP A 48 -6.00 -7.15 13.61
C TRP A 48 -5.59 -8.26 12.64
N VAL A 49 -5.80 -8.07 11.33
CA VAL A 49 -5.37 -9.02 10.29
C VAL A 49 -3.86 -9.21 10.34
N LEU A 50 -3.11 -8.10 10.32
CA LEU A 50 -1.65 -8.14 10.32
C LEU A 50 -1.10 -8.85 11.56
N ILE A 51 -1.68 -8.61 12.75
CA ILE A 51 -1.29 -9.25 14.01
C ILE A 51 -1.62 -10.75 14.04
N ASN A 52 -2.82 -11.14 13.59
CA ASN A 52 -3.32 -12.50 13.81
C ASN A 52 -2.97 -13.49 12.69
N PHE A 53 -2.93 -13.04 11.44
CA PHE A 53 -2.60 -13.90 10.31
C PHE A 53 -1.12 -13.85 9.95
N GLY A 54 -0.48 -12.71 10.18
CA GLY A 54 0.92 -12.46 9.89
C GLY A 54 1.17 -12.01 8.45
N VAL A 55 2.42 -11.64 8.19
CA VAL A 55 2.91 -11.00 6.95
C VAL A 55 3.01 -11.93 5.73
N ASP A 56 2.84 -13.23 5.90
CA ASP A 56 2.87 -14.20 4.79
C ASP A 56 1.46 -14.66 4.36
N SER A 57 0.42 -14.24 5.09
CA SER A 57 -0.96 -14.62 4.76
C SER A 57 -1.49 -13.86 3.54
N GLN A 58 -2.32 -14.51 2.75
CA GLN A 58 -2.98 -13.91 1.60
C GLN A 58 -3.91 -12.77 2.02
N ILE A 59 -4.59 -12.89 3.15
CA ILE A 59 -5.47 -11.83 3.65
C ILE A 59 -4.70 -10.55 4.00
N THR A 60 -3.51 -10.66 4.59
CA THR A 60 -2.66 -9.49 4.86
C THR A 60 -2.23 -8.82 3.55
N VAL A 61 -1.92 -9.60 2.53
CA VAL A 61 -1.58 -9.07 1.19
C VAL A 61 -2.77 -8.32 0.57
N ARG A 62 -3.99 -8.88 0.64
CA ARG A 62 -5.22 -8.20 0.16
C ARG A 62 -5.49 -6.90 0.92
N CYS A 63 -5.23 -6.89 2.23
CA CYS A 63 -5.31 -5.68 3.03
C CYS A 63 -4.36 -4.59 2.52
N PHE A 64 -3.12 -4.95 2.19
CA PHE A 64 -2.17 -3.99 1.61
C PHE A 64 -2.63 -3.45 0.25
N GLU A 65 -3.21 -4.29 -0.61
CA GLU A 65 -3.74 -3.87 -1.92
C GLU A 65 -4.83 -2.80 -1.77
N ASP A 66 -5.75 -2.97 -0.82
CA ASP A 66 -6.80 -1.98 -0.51
C ASP A 66 -6.21 -0.68 0.06
N ILE A 67 -5.28 -0.79 1.02
CA ILE A 67 -4.60 0.37 1.62
C ILE A 67 -3.82 1.16 0.56
N LEU A 68 -3.07 0.48 -0.30
CA LEU A 68 -2.32 1.11 -1.40
C LEU A 68 -3.28 1.81 -2.37
N GLY A 69 -4.41 1.17 -2.69
CA GLY A 69 -5.48 1.75 -3.51
C GLY A 69 -5.99 3.08 -2.96
N VAL A 70 -6.25 3.13 -1.66
CA VAL A 70 -6.67 4.35 -0.96
C VAL A 70 -5.55 5.39 -0.96
N ARG A 71 -4.32 5.01 -0.60
CA ARG A 71 -3.19 5.97 -0.54
C ARG A 71 -2.86 6.59 -1.88
N ALA A 72 -2.95 5.84 -2.97
CA ALA A 72 -2.78 6.38 -4.31
C ALA A 72 -3.91 7.36 -4.68
N SER A 73 -5.16 7.05 -4.32
CA SER A 73 -6.29 7.98 -4.58
C SER A 73 -6.19 9.28 -3.80
N ILE A 74 -5.67 9.23 -2.57
CA ILE A 74 -5.34 10.41 -1.76
C ILE A 74 -4.29 11.24 -2.48
N ASP A 75 -3.20 10.60 -2.91
CA ASP A 75 -2.09 11.29 -3.57
C ASP A 75 -2.55 11.97 -4.87
N LEU A 76 -3.33 11.28 -5.69
CA LEU A 76 -3.93 11.82 -6.91
C LEU A 76 -4.78 13.07 -6.64
N GLN A 77 -5.67 13.04 -5.64
CA GLN A 77 -6.50 14.21 -5.35
C GLN A 77 -5.66 15.40 -4.85
N LEU A 78 -4.62 15.16 -4.06
CA LEU A 78 -3.71 16.20 -3.59
C LEU A 78 -2.88 16.81 -4.74
N GLN A 79 -2.50 16.01 -5.74
CA GLN A 79 -1.85 16.50 -6.96
C GLN A 79 -2.76 17.46 -7.74
N GLU A 80 -4.06 17.14 -7.84
CA GLU A 80 -5.06 17.99 -8.51
C GLU A 80 -5.42 19.25 -7.70
N THR A 81 -5.12 19.26 -6.40
CA THR A 81 -5.48 20.35 -5.47
C THR A 81 -4.28 20.82 -4.64
N PRO A 82 -3.26 21.45 -5.27
CA PRO A 82 -1.95 21.71 -4.66
C PRO A 82 -1.94 22.62 -3.42
N ASN A 83 -3.05 23.31 -3.11
CA ASN A 83 -3.20 24.16 -1.93
C ASN A 83 -3.91 23.45 -0.75
N ILE A 84 -4.23 22.17 -0.91
CA ILE A 84 -4.94 21.37 0.07
C ILE A 84 -3.97 20.34 0.64
N GLU A 85 -3.84 20.31 1.97
CA GLU A 85 -3.00 19.33 2.67
C GLU A 85 -3.77 18.06 3.06
N ILE A 86 -5.10 18.15 3.14
CA ILE A 86 -5.99 17.05 3.55
C ILE A 86 -7.05 16.85 2.47
N PRO A 87 -7.20 15.62 1.95
CA PRO A 87 -8.19 15.32 0.92
C PRO A 87 -9.59 15.86 1.20
N ILE A 88 -10.25 16.38 0.16
CA ILE A 88 -11.64 16.87 0.24
C ILE A 88 -12.55 15.72 0.69
N GLY A 89 -13.38 15.97 1.69
CA GLY A 89 -14.29 14.97 2.28
C GLY A 89 -13.63 14.07 3.32
N MET A 90 -12.36 14.31 3.66
CA MET A 90 -11.65 13.62 4.74
C MET A 90 -11.29 14.62 5.85
N ASN A 91 -11.43 14.20 7.11
CA ASN A 91 -10.90 14.98 8.23
C ASN A 91 -9.44 14.59 8.51
N LYS A 92 -8.71 15.48 9.20
CA LYS A 92 -7.29 15.29 9.54
C LYS A 92 -7.01 13.95 10.23
N HIS A 93 -7.90 13.54 11.13
CA HIS A 93 -7.77 12.30 11.89
C HIS A 93 -7.83 11.06 10.99
N LYS A 94 -8.84 10.98 10.11
CA LYS A 94 -9.01 9.88 9.14
C LYS A 94 -7.86 9.85 8.13
N PHE A 95 -7.39 11.02 7.69
CA PHE A 95 -6.23 11.13 6.81
C PHE A 95 -4.96 10.57 7.46
N HIS A 96 -4.61 11.06 8.67
CA HIS A 96 -3.46 10.56 9.40
C HIS A 96 -3.55 9.06 9.70
N ALA A 97 -4.71 8.58 10.13
CA ALA A 97 -4.94 7.16 10.39
C ALA A 97 -4.69 6.30 9.13
N THR A 98 -5.16 6.75 7.97
CA THR A 98 -4.96 6.07 6.68
C THR A 98 -3.49 6.07 6.27
N CYS A 99 -2.78 7.19 6.44
CA CYS A 99 -1.34 7.25 6.19
C CYS A 99 -0.57 6.33 7.16
N ASN A 100 -0.96 6.29 8.42
CA ASN A 100 -0.32 5.46 9.44
C ASN A 100 -0.48 3.96 9.16
N ILE A 101 -1.67 3.49 8.78
CA ILE A 101 -1.83 2.06 8.49
C ILE A 101 -1.01 1.61 7.28
N PHE A 102 -0.87 2.45 6.26
CA PHE A 102 0.05 2.19 5.14
C PHE A 102 1.49 2.05 5.64
N LYS A 103 1.95 2.98 6.48
CA LYS A 103 3.30 2.94 7.07
C LYS A 103 3.51 1.69 7.91
N ILE A 104 2.53 1.30 8.73
CA ILE A 104 2.55 0.07 9.53
C ILE A 104 2.75 -1.16 8.64
N TYR A 105 2.01 -1.26 7.54
CA TYR A 105 2.17 -2.39 6.62
C TYR A 105 3.54 -2.42 5.97
N CYS A 106 4.02 -1.30 5.41
CA CYS A 106 5.37 -1.21 4.85
C CYS A 106 6.45 -1.57 5.88
N ASN A 107 6.31 -1.12 7.13
CA ASN A 107 7.24 -1.42 8.22
C ASN A 107 7.27 -2.91 8.60
N ALA A 108 6.14 -3.62 8.50
CA ALA A 108 6.06 -5.04 8.84
C ALA A 108 6.62 -5.95 7.73
N LYS A 109 6.25 -5.65 6.48
CA LYS A 109 6.76 -6.28 5.28
C LYS A 109 6.38 -5.41 4.11
N ASN A 110 7.30 -5.07 3.23
CA ASN A 110 6.93 -4.40 1.98
C ASN A 110 6.19 -5.42 1.07
N PHE A 111 4.86 -5.38 1.07
CA PHE A 111 3.97 -6.32 0.35
C PHE A 111 3.82 -6.03 -1.16
N TYR A 112 4.79 -5.34 -1.78
CA TYR A 112 4.67 -4.93 -3.17
C TYR A 112 4.74 -6.11 -4.14
N LYS A 113 3.91 -6.04 -5.18
CA LYS A 113 3.90 -6.96 -6.33
C LYS A 113 4.04 -6.17 -7.63
N PRO A 114 4.51 -6.80 -8.72
CA PRO A 114 4.67 -6.13 -10.01
C PRO A 114 3.37 -5.49 -10.52
N SER A 115 2.22 -6.13 -10.28
CA SER A 115 0.89 -5.61 -10.64
C SER A 115 0.55 -4.25 -10.00
N HIS A 116 1.20 -3.89 -8.90
CA HIS A 116 0.99 -2.59 -8.23
C HIS A 116 1.65 -1.43 -9.00
N LEU A 117 2.56 -1.68 -9.94
CA LEU A 117 3.23 -0.60 -10.67
C LEU A 117 2.25 0.30 -11.43
N ASN A 118 1.13 -0.22 -11.92
CA ASN A 118 0.15 0.58 -12.65
C ASN A 118 -0.53 1.66 -11.78
N ILE A 119 -0.75 1.38 -10.49
CA ILE A 119 -1.33 2.38 -9.58
C ILE A 119 -0.24 3.29 -8.99
N ILE A 120 0.94 2.73 -8.71
CA ILE A 120 2.08 3.49 -8.18
C ILE A 120 2.64 4.47 -9.21
N SER A 121 2.55 4.15 -10.51
CA SER A 121 3.03 5.01 -11.58
C SER A 121 2.37 6.39 -11.60
N GLN A 122 1.16 6.49 -11.07
CA GLN A 122 0.35 7.70 -11.02
C GLN A 122 0.63 8.53 -9.75
N CYS A 123 1.48 8.05 -8.84
CA CYS A 123 1.77 8.72 -7.59
C CYS A 123 2.98 9.68 -7.71
N THR A 124 2.98 10.75 -6.91
CA THR A 124 4.13 11.65 -6.70
C THR A 124 4.65 11.63 -5.26
N SER A 125 3.85 11.15 -4.30
CA SER A 125 4.28 11.07 -2.90
C SER A 125 5.51 10.19 -2.72
N THR A 126 6.54 10.78 -2.11
CA THR A 126 7.76 10.07 -1.68
C THR A 126 7.45 8.98 -0.67
N GLU A 127 6.41 9.14 0.17
CA GLU A 127 6.00 8.09 1.12
C GLU A 127 5.45 6.84 0.40
N ILE A 128 4.97 6.95 -0.85
CA ILE A 128 4.52 5.80 -1.65
C ILE A 128 5.66 5.24 -2.49
N LEU A 129 6.43 6.12 -3.14
CA LEU A 129 7.47 5.74 -4.11
C LEU A 129 8.74 5.19 -3.43
N ALA A 130 9.22 5.84 -2.37
CA ALA A 130 10.50 5.48 -1.76
C ALA A 130 10.52 4.09 -1.10
N PRO A 131 9.46 3.64 -0.38
CA PRO A 131 9.44 2.28 0.15
C PRO A 131 9.56 1.21 -0.93
N LEU A 132 9.00 1.44 -2.12
CA LEU A 132 9.17 0.53 -3.25
C LEU A 132 10.59 0.62 -3.84
N PHE A 133 10.98 1.78 -4.34
CA PHE A 133 12.17 1.93 -5.19
C PHE A 133 13.49 2.07 -4.44
N LYS A 134 13.46 2.54 -3.18
CA LYS A 134 14.67 2.79 -2.37
C LYS A 134 14.84 1.81 -1.22
N HIS A 135 13.85 0.96 -0.96
CA HIS A 135 13.93 -0.10 0.04
C HIS A 135 13.61 -1.49 -0.53
N TYR A 136 12.36 -1.73 -0.94
CA TYR A 136 11.92 -3.07 -1.32
C TYR A 136 12.65 -3.63 -2.54
N LEU A 137 12.67 -2.90 -3.65
CA LEU A 137 13.33 -3.36 -4.88
C LEU A 137 14.85 -3.49 -4.68
N PRO A 138 15.57 -2.52 -4.06
CA PRO A 138 16.98 -2.71 -3.76
C PRO A 138 17.24 -3.96 -2.90
N ALA A 139 16.43 -4.19 -1.87
CA ALA A 139 16.58 -5.37 -1.01
C ALA A 139 16.26 -6.68 -1.75
N LEU A 140 15.31 -6.67 -2.70
CA LEU A 140 14.97 -7.80 -3.56
C LEU A 140 16.12 -8.12 -4.54
N PHE A 141 16.65 -7.11 -5.23
CA PHE A 141 17.74 -7.23 -6.22
C PHE A 141 19.15 -7.23 -5.61
N ASN A 142 19.26 -7.20 -4.28
CA ASN A 142 20.53 -7.18 -3.55
C ASN A 142 21.43 -5.95 -3.85
N LEU A 143 20.78 -4.80 -4.05
CA LEU A 143 21.40 -3.49 -4.20
C LEU A 143 21.42 -2.74 -2.85
N GLN A 144 22.12 -1.61 -2.80
CA GLN A 144 22.17 -0.76 -1.61
C GLN A 144 20.79 -0.13 -1.31
N ILE A 145 20.32 -0.31 -0.08
CA ILE A 145 19.10 0.34 0.43
C ILE A 145 19.42 1.79 0.79
N THR A 146 18.59 2.73 0.32
CA THR A 146 18.76 4.18 0.57
C THR A 146 17.54 4.80 1.26
N PHE A 147 16.53 3.99 1.56
CA PHE A 147 15.38 4.38 2.38
C PHE A 147 15.26 3.43 3.56
N GLU A 148 15.45 3.97 4.76
CA GLU A 148 15.40 3.19 5.99
C GLU A 148 13.96 2.99 6.47
N LEU A 149 13.70 1.77 6.95
CA LEU A 149 12.50 1.44 7.71
C LEU A 149 12.90 1.23 9.18
N PRO A 150 12.02 1.54 10.16
CA PRO A 150 10.60 1.87 9.99
C PRO A 150 10.34 3.36 9.62
N MET A 151 9.34 3.58 8.76
CA MET A 151 8.73 4.89 8.55
C MET A 151 8.09 5.40 9.84
N GLN A 152 8.23 6.71 10.09
CA GLN A 152 7.66 7.39 11.25
C GLN A 152 6.13 7.49 11.14
N ILE A 153 5.45 6.98 12.17
CA ILE A 153 4.00 7.05 12.34
C ILE A 153 3.66 8.41 12.95
N ILE A 154 2.64 9.08 12.41
CA ILE A 154 2.18 10.37 12.93
C ILE A 154 1.38 10.11 14.20
N GLU A 155 1.83 10.64 15.34
CA GLU A 155 1.07 10.54 16.58
C GLU A 155 -0.29 11.24 16.45
N ILE A 156 -1.36 10.48 16.71
CA ILE A 156 -2.72 11.00 16.72
C ILE A 156 -3.04 11.36 18.16
N ILE A 157 -3.03 12.66 18.48
CA ILE A 157 -3.02 13.23 19.84
C ILE A 157 -4.18 12.77 20.78
N ASN A 158 -5.16 11.98 20.32
CA ASN A 158 -6.26 11.46 21.14
C ASN A 158 -6.49 9.94 21.05
N SER A 159 -5.60 9.17 20.42
CA SER A 159 -5.68 7.71 20.51
C SER A 159 -4.93 7.26 21.77
N THR A 160 -5.67 6.80 22.78
CA THR A 160 -5.14 6.19 24.02
C THR A 160 -4.30 4.91 23.79
N ASP A 161 -4.13 4.51 22.54
CA ASP A 161 -3.54 3.25 22.14
C ASP A 161 -2.05 3.44 21.79
N ASN A 162 -1.20 3.64 22.80
CA ASN A 162 0.27 3.56 22.68
C ASN A 162 0.78 2.15 22.30
N HIS A 163 -0.13 1.22 21.94
CA HIS A 163 0.15 -0.17 21.64
C HIS A 163 0.68 -0.40 20.21
N TYR A 164 0.58 0.61 19.34
CA TYR A 164 0.93 0.49 17.92
C TYR A 164 2.44 0.28 17.72
N GLN A 165 3.31 1.08 18.33
CA GLN A 165 4.72 1.09 17.94
C GLN A 165 5.52 -0.10 18.47
N SER A 166 5.15 -0.68 19.62
CA SER A 166 5.87 -1.81 20.24
C SER A 166 5.49 -3.19 19.67
N THR A 167 4.33 -3.30 19.03
CA THR A 167 3.81 -4.61 18.55
C THR A 167 4.36 -4.95 17.16
N PHE A 168 4.53 -3.95 16.29
CA PHE A 168 4.95 -4.17 14.90
C PHE A 168 6.47 -4.19 14.70
N SER A 169 7.28 -3.68 15.63
CA SER A 169 8.75 -3.72 15.56
C SER A 169 9.34 -5.14 15.59
N LYS A 170 8.53 -6.16 15.90
CA LYS A 170 8.92 -7.58 15.94
C LYS A 170 8.54 -8.37 14.68
N LEU A 171 7.76 -7.80 13.78
CA LEU A 171 7.36 -8.43 12.52
C LEU A 171 8.40 -8.09 11.46
N ASN A 172 9.52 -8.81 11.45
CA ASN A 172 10.50 -8.73 10.36
C ASN A 172 10.41 -10.01 9.53
N ALA A 173 9.69 -9.97 8.42
CA ALA A 173 9.78 -11.03 7.42
C ALA A 173 10.99 -10.82 6.52
N LYS A 174 11.72 -11.91 6.27
CA LYS A 174 12.75 -11.93 5.22
C LYS A 174 12.06 -11.74 3.86
N ILE A 175 12.58 -10.85 3.03
CA ILE A 175 12.11 -10.72 1.65
C ILE A 175 12.31 -12.05 0.94
N ASN A 176 11.22 -12.56 0.36
CA ASN A 176 11.28 -13.74 -0.48
C ASN A 176 11.98 -13.38 -1.80
N ARG A 177 13.16 -13.96 -2.03
CA ARG A 177 13.95 -13.79 -3.25
C ARG A 177 13.77 -14.97 -4.20
N ASP A 178 12.59 -15.56 -4.24
CA ASP A 178 12.27 -16.59 -5.21
C ASP A 178 12.57 -16.09 -6.61
N ARG A 179 13.27 -16.92 -7.39
CA ARG A 179 13.73 -16.59 -8.75
C ARG A 179 12.58 -16.12 -9.64
N TYR A 180 11.40 -16.73 -9.49
CA TYR A 180 10.20 -16.34 -10.24
C TYR A 180 9.77 -14.90 -9.94
N ILE A 181 9.78 -14.48 -8.67
CA ILE A 181 9.42 -13.12 -8.24
C ILE A 181 10.41 -12.11 -8.82
N LEU A 182 11.71 -12.44 -8.79
CA LEU A 182 12.76 -11.61 -9.39
C LEU A 182 12.57 -11.44 -10.90
N GLU A 183 12.31 -12.54 -11.62
CA GLU A 183 12.09 -12.51 -13.06
C GLU A 183 10.83 -11.69 -13.42
N GLU A 184 9.73 -11.85 -12.68
CA GLU A 184 8.49 -11.09 -12.88
C GLU A 184 8.71 -9.58 -12.66
N TRP A 185 9.40 -9.20 -11.58
CA TRP A 185 9.77 -7.82 -11.34
C TRP A 185 10.67 -7.26 -12.43
N ASN A 186 11.70 -8.01 -12.83
CA ASN A 186 12.63 -7.58 -13.86
C ASN A 186 11.91 -7.28 -15.19
N GLN A 187 11.05 -8.19 -15.63
CA GLN A 187 10.23 -8.02 -16.83
C GLN A 187 9.31 -6.79 -16.71
N THR A 188 8.63 -6.66 -15.57
CA THR A 188 7.66 -5.57 -15.39
C THR A 188 8.32 -4.20 -15.35
N LEU A 189 9.47 -4.07 -14.67
CA LEU A 189 10.23 -2.82 -14.61
C LEU A 189 10.81 -2.43 -15.96
N HIS A 190 11.38 -3.38 -16.72
CA HIS A 190 11.88 -3.11 -18.07
C HIS A 190 10.75 -2.73 -19.03
N ASN A 191 9.62 -3.42 -18.97
CA ASN A 191 8.44 -3.07 -19.78
C ASN A 191 7.91 -1.68 -19.44
N ALA A 192 7.85 -1.33 -18.15
CA ALA A 192 7.45 -0.01 -17.69
C ALA A 192 8.39 1.10 -18.19
N TYR A 193 9.70 0.82 -18.22
CA TYR A 193 10.72 1.76 -18.66
C TYR A 193 10.70 1.96 -20.18
N LEU A 194 10.63 0.86 -20.96
CA LEU A 194 10.67 0.91 -22.43
C LEU A 194 9.39 1.44 -23.05
N ASN A 195 8.24 0.97 -22.56
CA ASN A 195 6.95 1.30 -23.18
C ASN A 195 6.31 2.54 -22.58
N ASN A 196 6.87 3.07 -21.50
CA ASN A 196 6.34 4.16 -20.68
C ASN A 196 4.92 3.85 -20.16
N ILE A 197 4.74 3.71 -18.85
CA ILE A 197 3.39 3.49 -18.31
C ILE A 197 2.53 4.72 -18.62
N ASN A 198 1.43 4.50 -19.35
CA ASN A 198 0.46 5.54 -19.67
C ASN A 198 0.01 6.26 -18.38
N ASN A 199 -0.02 7.59 -18.41
CA ASN A 199 -0.39 8.45 -17.28
C ASN A 199 0.54 8.36 -16.05
N SER A 200 1.79 7.93 -16.25
CA SER A 200 2.78 7.97 -15.18
C SER A 200 3.26 9.39 -14.88
N THR A 201 3.61 9.64 -13.62
CA THR A 201 4.12 10.92 -13.17
C THR A 201 5.62 11.04 -13.44
N ASN A 202 6.11 12.28 -13.59
CA ASN A 202 7.55 12.53 -13.69
C ASN A 202 8.30 12.02 -12.44
N ALA A 203 7.69 12.11 -11.26
CA ALA A 203 8.26 11.60 -10.02
C ALA A 203 8.51 10.10 -10.13
N PHE A 204 7.48 9.32 -10.50
CA PHE A 204 7.62 7.88 -10.72
C PHE A 204 8.69 7.56 -11.77
N GLN A 205 8.69 8.26 -12.91
CA GLN A 205 9.65 8.02 -13.98
C GLN A 205 11.09 8.26 -13.56
N ASN A 206 11.33 9.25 -12.69
CA ASN A 206 12.66 9.49 -12.12
C ASN A 206 13.08 8.33 -11.20
N TYR A 207 12.20 7.88 -10.30
CA TYR A 207 12.48 6.72 -9.43
C TYR A 207 12.72 5.43 -10.23
N LEU A 208 11.93 5.19 -11.28
CA LEU A 208 12.09 4.02 -12.14
C LEU A 208 13.44 4.07 -12.87
N ARG A 209 13.78 5.21 -13.46
CA ARG A 209 15.06 5.40 -14.17
C ARG A 209 16.25 5.21 -13.24
N GLU A 210 16.26 5.89 -12.10
CA GLU A 210 17.31 5.75 -11.08
C GLU A 210 17.49 4.29 -10.66
N PHE A 211 16.40 3.54 -10.49
CA PHE A 211 16.49 2.12 -10.13
C PHE A 211 17.04 1.26 -11.27
N ILE A 212 16.60 1.47 -12.51
CA ILE A 212 17.07 0.71 -13.68
C ILE A 212 18.56 0.96 -13.93
N GLU A 213 19.05 2.18 -13.74
CA GLU A 213 20.47 2.52 -13.89
C GLU A 213 21.39 1.84 -12.86
N LEU A 214 20.82 1.28 -11.77
CA LEU A 214 21.55 0.55 -10.73
C LEU A 214 21.56 -0.98 -10.94
N CYS A 215 20.71 -1.51 -11.83
CA CYS A 215 20.57 -2.93 -12.13
C CYS A 215 21.45 -3.34 -13.32
#